data_AF-A0A3D1R2F0-F1
#
_entry.id   AF-A0A3D1R2F0-F1
#
_cell.length_a   1.000
_cell.length_b   1.000
_cell.length_c   1.000
_cell.angle_alpha   90.00
_cell.angle_beta   90.00
_cell.angle_gamma   90.00
#
_symmetry.space_group_name_H-M   'P 1'
#
loop_
_entity.id
_entity.type
_entity.pdbx_description
1 polymer ?
#
loop_
_entity_poly.entity_id
_entity_poly.type
_entity_poly.pdbx_seq_one_letter_code
_entity_poly.pdbx_strand_id
1 'polypeptide(L)'
;LEKPAGEVEVLLVDDPRFPGSEAGSRFPLAGSACGEAIDAKRPLVVDPIDSKAPGHREEAFVAPHGYSSLVTFPLLFEGEPLGALQVAHQPEAGLLSCCLHTAEKISRLLAIALHNSLMVEEVKRLNRLLDRENARLREELREVRREARYVAESPAMREVIER
;
A
#
# COMPACT_ATOMS: atom_id res chain seq x y z
N LEU A 1 6.51 -24.28 4.39
CA LEU A 1 5.49 -23.29 4.01
C LEU A 1 6.23 -22.03 3.64
N GLU A 2 6.58 -21.89 2.36
CA GLU A 2 7.15 -20.63 1.85
C GLU A 2 6.09 -19.55 2.02
N LYS A 3 6.40 -18.49 2.79
CA LYS A 3 5.59 -17.27 2.75
C LYS A 3 5.54 -16.83 1.29
N PRO A 4 4.37 -16.41 0.74
CA PRO A 4 4.35 -15.79 -0.57
C PRO A 4 5.37 -14.64 -0.56
N ALA A 5 6.23 -14.59 -1.59
CA ALA A 5 7.23 -13.53 -1.71
C ALA A 5 6.49 -12.21 -1.93
N GLY A 6 6.24 -11.47 -0.85
CA GLY A 6 5.66 -10.14 -0.95
C GLY A 6 6.60 -9.24 -1.74
N GLU A 7 6.04 -8.32 -2.51
CA GLU A 7 6.78 -7.31 -3.27
C GLU A 7 6.68 -5.95 -2.58
N VAL A 8 7.73 -5.14 -2.74
CA VAL A 8 7.75 -3.73 -2.38
C VAL A 8 7.66 -2.93 -3.67
N GLU A 9 6.78 -1.92 -3.67
CA GLU A 9 6.77 -0.86 -4.68
C GLU A 9 7.39 0.39 -4.09
N VAL A 10 8.34 0.99 -4.82
CA VAL A 10 8.91 2.28 -4.43
C VAL A 10 7.89 3.37 -4.75
N LEU A 11 7.39 4.07 -3.74
CA LEU A 11 6.41 5.16 -3.95
C LEU A 11 7.07 6.53 -4.10
N LEU A 12 8.22 6.73 -3.47
CA LEU A 12 8.93 8.00 -3.45
C LEU A 12 10.41 7.77 -3.24
N VAL A 13 11.22 8.52 -3.99
CA VAL A 13 12.64 8.73 -3.71
C VAL A 13 12.87 10.22 -3.71
N ASP A 14 13.39 10.76 -2.61
CA ASP A 14 13.75 12.17 -2.48
C ASP A 14 15.26 12.28 -2.27
N ASP A 15 16.01 12.23 -3.37
CA ASP A 15 17.44 12.43 -3.34
C ASP A 15 17.96 12.93 -4.71
N PRO A 16 18.61 14.11 -4.76
CA PRO A 16 19.11 14.68 -5.99
C PRO A 16 20.20 13.85 -6.67
N ARG A 17 20.82 12.88 -5.96
CA ARG A 17 21.82 11.95 -6.52
C ARG A 17 21.20 10.86 -7.39
N PHE A 18 19.88 10.72 -7.39
CA PHE A 18 19.13 9.85 -8.29
C PHE A 18 18.36 10.68 -9.33
N PRO A 19 18.99 11.09 -10.44
CA PRO A 19 18.32 11.77 -11.55
C PRO A 19 17.52 10.75 -12.37
N GLY A 20 16.47 10.20 -11.75
CA GLY A 20 15.63 9.13 -12.26
C GLY A 20 14.80 8.58 -11.12
N SER A 21 13.48 8.62 -11.26
CA SER A 21 12.58 8.14 -10.22
C SER A 21 12.55 6.61 -10.22
N GLU A 22 13.13 5.97 -9.20
CA GLU A 22 12.77 4.58 -8.89
C GLU A 22 11.31 4.45 -8.47
N ALA A 23 10.57 5.55 -8.23
CA ALA A 23 9.15 5.45 -7.94
C ALA A 23 8.40 4.71 -9.07
N GLY A 24 7.59 3.74 -8.68
CA GLY A 24 6.92 2.76 -9.54
C GLY A 24 7.73 1.47 -9.77
N SER A 25 9.00 1.41 -9.39
CA SER A 25 9.79 0.17 -9.43
C SER A 25 9.26 -0.81 -8.38
N ARG A 26 9.35 -2.12 -8.70
CA ARG A 26 8.96 -3.20 -7.80
C ARG A 26 10.09 -4.19 -7.62
N PHE A 27 10.23 -4.73 -6.41
CA PHE A 27 11.21 -5.74 -6.08
C PHE A 27 10.72 -6.69 -4.97
N PRO A 28 11.26 -7.92 -4.89
CA PRO A 28 10.89 -8.87 -3.84
C PRO A 28 11.34 -8.40 -2.44
N LEU A 29 10.53 -8.68 -1.41
CA LEU A 29 10.94 -8.51 -0.02
C LEU A 29 12.13 -9.42 0.34
N ALA A 30 12.19 -10.61 -0.25
CA ALA A 30 13.26 -11.57 -0.01
C ALA A 30 14.62 -10.98 -0.45
N GLY A 31 15.59 -10.95 0.47
CA GLY A 31 16.91 -10.37 0.20
C GLY A 31 16.95 -8.83 0.19
N SER A 32 15.90 -8.17 0.67
CA SER A 32 15.85 -6.71 0.80
C SER A 32 15.94 -6.27 2.27
N ALA A 33 16.51 -5.10 2.51
CA ALA A 33 16.56 -4.46 3.82
C ALA A 33 15.14 -4.12 4.32
N CYS A 34 14.22 -3.80 3.40
CA CYS A 34 12.79 -3.66 3.69
C CYS A 34 12.20 -4.94 4.27
N GLY A 35 12.47 -6.09 3.64
CA GLY A 35 11.99 -7.39 4.08
C GLY A 35 12.44 -7.74 5.48
N GLU A 36 13.74 -7.59 5.76
CA GLU A 36 14.28 -7.90 7.09
C GLU A 36 13.71 -6.96 8.17
N ALA A 37 13.61 -5.65 7.89
CA ALA A 37 13.04 -4.69 8.84
C ALA A 37 11.55 -4.98 9.12
N ILE A 38 10.78 -5.34 8.09
CA ILE A 38 9.37 -5.70 8.19
C ILE A 38 9.19 -7.00 8.98
N ASP A 39 9.95 -8.04 8.67
CA ASP A 39 9.87 -9.34 9.36
C ASP A 39 10.27 -9.21 10.84
N ALA A 40 11.30 -8.42 11.13
CA ALA A 40 11.75 -8.17 12.50
C ALA A 40 10.87 -7.17 13.26
N LYS A 41 9.96 -6.46 12.58
CA LYS A 41 9.11 -5.37 13.11
C LYS A 41 9.91 -4.31 13.90
N ARG A 42 11.14 -4.03 13.46
CA ARG A 42 12.04 -3.04 14.08
C ARG A 42 12.96 -2.43 13.03
N PRO A 43 13.52 -1.23 13.29
CA PRO A 43 14.47 -0.63 12.36
C PRO A 43 15.68 -1.54 12.11
N LEU A 44 16.08 -1.65 10.84
CA LEU A 44 17.33 -2.27 10.42
C LEU A 44 18.35 -1.16 10.14
N VAL A 45 19.54 -1.28 10.74
CA VAL A 45 20.67 -0.38 10.51
C VAL A 45 21.76 -1.16 9.79
N VAL A 46 22.15 -0.67 8.61
CA VAL A 46 23.31 -1.16 7.86
C VAL A 46 24.37 -0.08 7.91
N ASP A 47 25.42 -0.32 8.70
CA ASP A 47 26.57 0.58 8.85
C ASP A 47 27.80 -0.25 9.26
N PRO A 48 28.86 -0.32 8.43
CA PRO A 48 28.98 0.29 7.12
C PRO A 48 28.24 -0.51 6.03
N ILE A 49 27.87 0.15 4.93
CA ILE A 49 27.44 -0.51 3.69
C ILE A 49 28.64 -1.17 3.01
N ASP A 50 28.50 -2.45 2.65
CA ASP A 50 29.53 -3.17 1.89
C ASP A 50 29.28 -3.06 0.39
N SER A 51 30.10 -2.25 -0.29
CA SER A 51 30.01 -2.06 -1.75
C SER A 51 30.54 -3.24 -2.57
N LYS A 52 31.31 -4.16 -1.97
CA LYS A 52 31.89 -5.32 -2.66
C LYS A 52 31.01 -6.56 -2.53
N ALA A 53 30.32 -6.70 -1.40
CA ALA A 53 29.44 -7.81 -1.11
C ALA A 53 28.18 -7.32 -0.38
N PRO A 54 27.27 -6.60 -1.07
CA PRO A 54 26.06 -6.07 -0.46
C PRO A 54 25.18 -7.20 0.10
N GLY A 55 24.78 -7.08 1.36
CA GLY A 55 23.89 -8.05 2.01
C GLY A 55 22.43 -7.93 1.55
N HIS A 56 22.04 -6.73 1.10
CA HIS A 56 20.68 -6.41 0.67
C HIS A 56 20.67 -5.72 -0.70
N ARG A 57 19.53 -5.83 -1.42
CA ARG A 57 19.29 -5.08 -2.66
C ARG A 57 19.61 -3.60 -2.52
N GLU A 58 19.17 -2.98 -1.43
CA GLU A 58 19.26 -1.54 -1.23
C GLU A 58 20.70 -1.09 -0.99
N GLU A 59 21.54 -1.92 -0.37
CA GLU A 59 22.98 -1.65 -0.29
C GLU A 59 23.60 -1.57 -1.69
N ALA A 60 23.27 -2.51 -2.58
CA ALA A 60 23.74 -2.50 -3.96
C ALA A 60 23.25 -1.28 -4.75
N PHE A 61 22.09 -0.73 -4.37
CA PHE A 61 21.50 0.44 -5.00
C PHE A 61 22.14 1.76 -4.53
N VAL A 62 22.37 1.91 -3.23
CA VAL A 62 22.88 3.18 -2.66
C VAL A 62 24.41 3.27 -2.65
N ALA A 63 25.13 2.14 -2.59
CA ALA A 63 26.60 2.13 -2.55
C ALA A 63 27.27 2.86 -3.74
N PRO A 64 26.83 2.67 -5.01
CA PRO A 64 27.40 3.39 -6.16
C PRO A 64 27.26 4.92 -6.08
N HIS A 65 26.33 5.41 -5.25
CA HIS A 65 26.02 6.83 -5.09
C HIS A 65 26.76 7.48 -3.91
N GLY A 66 27.69 6.74 -3.27
CA GLY A 66 28.56 7.27 -2.20
C GLY A 66 27.93 7.27 -0.81
N TYR A 67 26.87 6.50 -0.59
CA TYR A 67 26.29 6.27 0.73
C TYR A 67 27.12 5.26 1.53
N SER A 68 27.28 5.50 2.83
CA SER A 68 28.05 4.64 3.75
C SER A 68 27.18 3.89 4.75
N SER A 69 25.95 4.36 4.97
CA SER A 69 25.03 3.76 5.93
C SER A 69 23.59 3.92 5.44
N LEU A 70 22.74 2.98 5.83
CA LEU A 70 21.33 2.91 5.47
C LEU A 70 20.53 2.47 6.71
N VAL A 71 19.45 3.19 7.00
CA VAL A 71 18.48 2.77 8.01
C VAL A 71 17.12 2.56 7.36
N THR A 72 16.53 1.41 7.63
CA THR A 72 15.21 1.03 7.15
C THR A 72 14.26 0.95 8.33
N PHE A 73 13.27 1.83 8.38
CA PHE A 73 12.22 1.87 9.40
C PHE A 73 10.96 1.20 8.85
N PRO A 74 10.46 0.11 9.47
CA PRO A 74 9.19 -0.46 9.05
C PRO A 74 8.04 0.49 9.41
N LEU A 75 7.08 0.64 8.51
CA LEU A 75 5.87 1.44 8.71
C LEU A 75 4.80 0.51 9.26
N LEU A 76 4.66 0.48 10.58
CA LEU A 76 3.75 -0.41 11.29
C LEU A 76 2.51 0.33 11.80
N PHE A 77 1.34 -0.19 11.48
CA PHE A 77 0.08 0.23 12.11
C PHE A 77 -0.52 -0.95 12.88
N GLU A 78 -0.72 -0.79 14.18
CA GLU A 78 -1.19 -1.88 15.08
C GLU A 78 -0.39 -3.18 14.96
N GLY A 79 0.90 -3.08 14.62
CA GLY A 79 1.80 -4.22 14.46
C GLY A 79 1.77 -4.85 13.07
N GLU A 80 0.90 -4.42 12.17
CA GLU A 80 0.87 -4.86 10.77
C GLU A 80 1.72 -3.94 9.88
N PRO A 81 2.56 -4.51 8.98
CA PRO A 81 3.41 -3.73 8.10
C PRO A 81 2.63 -3.17 6.91
N LEU A 82 2.76 -1.87 6.70
CA LEU A 82 2.23 -1.14 5.54
C LEU A 82 3.30 -0.80 4.50
N GLY A 83 4.59 -0.89 4.87
CA GLY A 83 5.73 -0.55 4.03
C GLY A 83 6.99 -0.27 4.84
N ALA A 84 7.94 0.46 4.26
CA ALA A 84 9.16 0.89 4.93
C ALA A 84 9.57 2.31 4.51
N LEU A 85 10.24 3.04 5.41
CA LEU A 85 10.93 4.30 5.15
C LEU A 85 12.43 4.05 5.20
N GLN A 86 13.16 4.47 4.18
CA GLN A 86 14.61 4.32 4.12
C GLN A 86 15.32 5.67 4.17
N VAL A 87 16.38 5.75 4.96
CA VAL A 87 17.23 6.94 5.10
C VAL A 87 18.68 6.51 4.92
N ALA A 88 19.33 6.99 3.85
CA ALA A 88 20.73 6.73 3.57
C ALA A 88 21.59 7.94 3.95
N HIS A 89 22.80 7.69 4.47
CA HIS A 89 23.73 8.72 4.93
C HIS A 89 25.10 8.55 4.28
N GLN A 90 25.75 9.69 4.00
CA GLN A 90 27.12 9.74 3.48
C GLN A 90 28.15 9.64 4.62
N PRO A 91 29.39 9.22 4.32
CA PRO A 91 30.47 9.10 5.31
C PRO A 91 30.70 10.40 6.11
N GLU A 92 30.66 11.57 5.46
CA GLU A 92 30.92 12.85 6.13
C GLU A 92 29.74 13.32 7.01
N ALA A 93 28.54 12.78 6.78
CA ALA A 93 27.34 13.20 7.50
C ALA A 93 27.19 12.51 8.87
N GLY A 94 27.72 11.29 8.99
CA GLY A 94 27.53 10.44 10.17
C GLY A 94 26.06 10.08 10.42
N LEU A 95 25.84 8.98 11.12
CA LEU A 95 24.50 8.59 11.58
C LEU A 95 24.24 9.24 12.95
N LEU A 96 23.93 10.54 12.98
CA LEU A 96 23.63 11.23 14.25
C LEU A 96 22.37 10.62 14.88
N SER A 97 22.47 10.21 16.15
CA SER A 97 21.38 9.57 16.90
C SER A 97 20.09 10.41 16.95
N CYS A 98 20.21 11.74 16.93
CA CYS A 98 19.06 12.65 16.89
C CYS A 98 18.29 12.58 15.57
N CYS A 99 18.98 12.38 14.44
CA CYS A 99 18.36 12.21 13.13
C CYS A 99 17.57 10.91 13.07
N LEU A 100 18.11 9.81 13.62
CA LEU A 100 17.43 8.52 13.68
C LEU A 100 16.17 8.57 14.55
N HIS A 101 16.25 9.17 15.74
CA HIS A 101 15.07 9.31 16.61
C HIS A 101 13.95 10.13 15.96
N THR A 102 14.34 11.14 15.17
CA THR A 102 13.38 11.95 14.41
C THR A 102 12.76 11.14 13.28
N ALA A 103 13.58 10.42 12.50
CA ALA A 103 13.12 9.55 11.42
C ALA A 103 12.18 8.44 11.93
N GLU A 104 12.45 7.85 13.10
CA GLU A 104 11.56 6.86 13.73
C GLU A 104 10.21 7.47 14.14
N LYS A 105 10.18 8.71 14.63
CA LYS A 105 8.92 9.41 14.89
C LYS A 105 8.15 9.67 13.61
N ILE A 106 8.84 10.09 12.55
CA ILE A 106 8.23 10.33 11.23
C ILE A 106 7.68 9.03 10.66
N SER A 107 8.42 7.92 10.77
CA SER A 107 7.97 6.61 10.27
C SER A 107 6.67 6.16 10.93
N ARG A 108 6.51 6.38 12.24
CA ARG A 108 5.25 6.13 12.96
C ARG A 108 4.09 6.99 12.45
N LEU A 109 4.33 8.28 12.21
CA LEU A 109 3.30 9.18 11.68
C LEU A 109 2.91 8.81 10.25
N LEU A 110 3.89 8.42 9.42
CA LEU A 110 3.66 7.94 8.06
C LEU A 110 2.82 6.66 8.06
N ALA A 111 3.08 5.72 8.97
CA ALA A 111 2.28 4.50 9.08
C ALA A 111 0.80 4.81 9.37
N ILE A 112 0.52 5.75 10.29
CA ILE A 112 -0.85 6.21 10.59
C ILE A 112 -1.48 6.88 9.37
N ALA A 113 -0.75 7.77 8.70
CA ALA A 113 -1.26 8.48 7.52
C ALA A 113 -1.58 7.52 6.36
N LEU A 114 -0.68 6.57 6.09
CA LEU A 114 -0.87 5.53 5.07
C LEU A 114 -2.09 4.66 5.40
N HIS A 115 -2.22 4.21 6.66
CA HIS A 115 -3.39 3.46 7.09
C HIS A 115 -4.69 4.23 6.82
N ASN A 116 -4.74 5.51 7.22
CA ASN A 116 -5.90 6.35 7.01
C ASN A 116 -6.26 6.50 5.52
N SER A 117 -5.26 6.72 4.66
CA SER A 117 -5.46 6.84 3.21
C SER A 117 -6.02 5.53 2.62
N LEU A 118 -5.44 4.38 2.98
CA LEU A 118 -5.91 3.08 2.52
C LEU A 118 -7.34 2.78 2.99
N MET A 119 -7.69 3.13 4.23
CA MET A 119 -9.05 2.96 4.76
C MET A 119 -10.06 3.86 4.04
N VAL A 120 -9.71 5.12 3.77
CA VAL A 120 -10.59 6.04 3.03
C VAL A 120 -10.82 5.54 1.61
N GLU A 121 -9.81 5.00 0.93
CA GLU A 121 -9.94 4.41 -0.39
C GLU A 121 -10.84 3.17 -0.38
N GLU A 122 -10.70 2.30 0.61
CA GLU A 122 -11.53 1.11 0.74
C GLU A 122 -13.01 1.44 0.99
N VAL A 123 -13.29 2.41 1.87
CA VAL A 123 -14.66 2.90 2.09
C VAL A 123 -15.25 3.46 0.79
N LYS A 124 -14.48 4.23 0.02
CA LYS A 124 -14.93 4.74 -1.29
C LYS A 124 -15.20 3.61 -2.26
N ARG A 125 -14.38 2.55 -2.28
CA ARG A 125 -14.56 1.37 -3.13
C ARG A 125 -15.85 0.62 -2.77
N LEU A 126 -16.09 0.38 -1.49
CA LEU A 126 -17.28 -0.31 -0.99
C LEU A 126 -18.56 0.49 -1.27
N ASN A 127 -18.55 1.81 -1.08
CA ASN A 127 -19.69 2.66 -1.43
C ASN A 127 -20.03 2.58 -2.92
N ARG A 128 -19.01 2.63 -3.81
CA ARG A 128 -19.23 2.47 -5.25
C ARG A 128 -19.81 1.10 -5.61
N LEU A 129 -19.40 0.04 -4.92
CA LEU A 129 -19.95 -1.30 -5.12
C LEU A 129 -21.43 -1.33 -4.72
N LEU A 130 -21.74 -0.81 -3.53
CA LEU A 130 -23.09 -0.76 -2.98
C LEU A 130 -24.03 0.06 -3.87
N ASP A 131 -23.58 1.19 -4.39
CA ASP A 131 -24.36 2.03 -5.30
C ASP A 131 -24.71 1.29 -6.60
N ARG A 132 -23.75 0.53 -7.16
CA ARG A 132 -23.98 -0.29 -8.36
C ARG A 132 -25.02 -1.38 -8.10
N GLU A 133 -24.91 -2.06 -6.96
CA GLU A 133 -25.82 -3.14 -6.60
C GLU A 133 -27.24 -2.62 -6.33
N ASN A 134 -27.36 -1.50 -5.61
CA ASN A 134 -28.63 -0.81 -5.42
C ASN A 134 -29.25 -0.37 -6.74
N ALA A 135 -28.46 0.18 -7.68
CA ALA A 135 -28.96 0.58 -8.98
C ALA A 135 -29.49 -0.62 -9.78
N ARG A 136 -28.76 -1.74 -9.76
CA ARG A 136 -29.16 -2.99 -10.41
C ARG A 136 -30.47 -3.53 -9.84
N LEU A 137 -30.55 -3.68 -8.52
CA LEU A 137 -31.76 -4.20 -7.85
C LEU A 137 -32.98 -3.32 -8.10
N ARG A 138 -32.78 -1.98 -8.16
CA ARG A 138 -33.85 -1.05 -8.52
C ARG A 138 -34.34 -1.25 -9.94
N GLU A 139 -33.47 -1.60 -10.88
CA GLU A 139 -33.85 -1.87 -12.26
C GLU A 139 -34.62 -3.20 -12.36
N GLU A 140 -34.13 -4.26 -11.73
CA GLU A 140 -34.83 -5.55 -11.66
C GLU A 140 -36.23 -5.40 -11.05
N LEU A 141 -36.38 -4.61 -9.97
CA LEU A 141 -37.69 -4.33 -9.38
C LEU A 141 -38.62 -3.53 -10.32
N ARG A 142 -38.06 -2.62 -11.14
CA ARG A 142 -38.84 -1.88 -12.14
C ARG A 142 -39.34 -2.81 -13.25
N GLU A 143 -38.52 -3.75 -13.69
CA GLU A 143 -38.89 -4.75 -14.69
C GLU A 143 -40.04 -5.64 -14.17
N VAL A 144 -39.89 -6.22 -12.98
CA VAL A 144 -40.94 -7.05 -12.35
C VAL A 144 -42.25 -6.27 -12.20
N ARG A 145 -42.20 -4.99 -11.81
CA ARG A 145 -43.39 -4.13 -11.72
C ARG A 145 -44.03 -3.85 -13.07
N ARG A 146 -43.24 -3.71 -14.14
CA ARG A 146 -43.76 -3.53 -15.51
C ARG A 146 -44.47 -4.80 -15.97
N GLU A 147 -43.86 -5.97 -15.79
CA GLU A 147 -44.47 -7.27 -16.14
C GLU A 147 -45.81 -7.47 -15.41
N ALA A 148 -45.84 -7.24 -14.10
CA ALA A 148 -47.07 -7.36 -13.32
C ALA A 148 -48.18 -6.41 -13.83
N ARG A 149 -47.82 -5.19 -14.26
CA ARG A 149 -48.77 -4.24 -14.86
C ARG A 149 -49.33 -4.76 -16.20
N TYR A 150 -48.48 -5.31 -17.08
CA TYR A 150 -48.94 -5.90 -18.33
C TYR A 150 -49.94 -7.04 -18.11
N VAL A 151 -49.69 -7.90 -17.11
CA VAL A 151 -50.62 -8.99 -16.75
C VAL A 151 -51.95 -8.44 -16.21
N ALA A 152 -51.90 -7.43 -15.35
CA ALA A 152 -53.09 -6.79 -14.77
C ALA A 152 -53.98 -6.09 -15.81
N GLU A 153 -53.41 -5.53 -16.87
CA GLU A 153 -54.14 -4.85 -17.94
C GLU A 153 -54.70 -5.82 -19.02
N SER A 154 -54.45 -7.12 -18.89
CA SER A 154 -54.87 -8.11 -19.88
C SER A 154 -56.39 -8.35 -19.88
N PRO A 155 -56.99 -8.71 -21.04
CA PRO A 155 -58.43 -8.96 -21.14
C PRO A 155 -58.92 -10.05 -20.18
N ALA A 156 -58.17 -11.15 -20.07
CA ALA A 156 -58.50 -12.26 -19.16
C ALA A 156 -58.50 -11.85 -17.69
N MET A 157 -57.61 -10.93 -17.29
CA MET A 157 -57.56 -10.46 -15.90
C MET A 157 -58.68 -9.45 -15.60
N ARG A 158 -59.08 -8.63 -16.58
CA ARG A 158 -60.27 -7.75 -16.43
C ARG A 158 -61.55 -8.55 -16.22
N GLU A 159 -61.71 -9.66 -16.94
CA GLU A 159 -62.86 -10.57 -16.79
C GLU A 159 -62.95 -11.19 -15.38
N VAL A 160 -61.83 -11.37 -14.69
CA VAL A 160 -61.80 -11.88 -13.31
C VAL A 160 -62.12 -10.77 -12.30
N ILE A 161 -61.72 -9.53 -12.56
CA ILE A 161 -61.96 -8.38 -11.68
C ILE A 161 -63.41 -7.88 -11.77
N GLU A 162 -64.05 -8.03 -12.94
CA GLU A 162 -65.43 -7.59 -13.18
C GLU A 162 -66.51 -8.61 -12.75
N ARG A 163 -66.10 -9.74 -12.16
CA ARG A 163 -66.96 -10.84 -11.71
C ARG A 163 -67.19 -10.83 -10.20
#